data_AF-A0A0V8E9T7-F1
#
_entry.id   AF-A0A0V8E9T7-F1
#
_cell.length_a   1.000
_cell.length_b   1.000
_cell.length_c   1.000
_cell.angle_alpha   90.00
_cell.angle_beta   90.00
_cell.angle_gamma   90.00
#
_symmetry.space_group_name_H-M   'P 1'
#
loop_
_entity.id
_entity.type
_entity.pdbx_description
1 polymer ?
#
loop_
_entity_poly.entity_id
_entity_poly.type
_entity_poly.pdbx_seq_one_letter_code
_entity_poly.pdbx_strand_id
1 'polypeptide(L)'
;MNFYQRIQELAKKKGVSFKQIEKELNYPTNTLYNYKSKDPSGQRLIELSKYFGVSIDFLLGRKDNELVGLGKFIDELNRRYDDVISLSFMNSDFFGFCIVIEEIALNSLRIALGTNMTSEIISEYSSTGFKRQEYLSNFKEQIDDKTLKALEIPHLKETILEQEKQIASKYFV
;
A
#
# COMPACT_ATOMS: atom_id res chain seq x y z
N MET A 1 -13.39 -20.88 -5.92
CA MET A 1 -11.93 -20.85 -5.74
C MET A 1 -11.61 -21.22 -4.29
N ASN A 2 -10.78 -22.24 -4.06
CA ASN A 2 -10.47 -22.75 -2.71
C ASN A 2 -9.22 -22.08 -2.08
N PHE A 3 -8.95 -22.35 -0.80
CA PHE A 3 -7.81 -21.76 -0.07
C PHE A 3 -6.47 -21.95 -0.80
N TYR A 4 -6.19 -23.16 -1.27
CA TYR A 4 -4.97 -23.48 -2.02
C TYR A 4 -4.82 -22.64 -3.29
N GLN A 5 -5.90 -22.51 -4.07
CA GLN A 5 -5.89 -21.67 -5.27
C GLN A 5 -5.63 -20.19 -4.92
N ARG A 6 -6.18 -19.70 -3.79
CA ARG A 6 -5.99 -18.30 -3.35
C ARG A 6 -4.54 -18.01 -2.98
N ILE A 7 -3.90 -18.89 -2.23
CA ILE A 7 -2.47 -18.72 -1.92
C ILE A 7 -1.60 -18.82 -3.18
N GLN A 8 -1.96 -19.66 -4.17
CA GLN A 8 -1.26 -19.72 -5.45
C GLN A 8 -1.37 -18.41 -6.24
N GLU A 9 -2.57 -17.83 -6.31
CA GLU A 9 -2.77 -16.55 -6.97
C GLU A 9 -2.04 -15.41 -6.27
N LEU A 10 -2.08 -15.36 -4.94
CA LEU A 10 -1.37 -14.35 -4.17
C LEU A 10 0.15 -14.45 -4.36
N ALA A 11 0.70 -15.67 -4.35
CA ALA A 11 2.12 -15.91 -4.62
C ALA A 11 2.49 -15.45 -6.04
N LYS A 12 1.65 -15.76 -7.04
CA LYS A 12 1.83 -15.31 -8.42
C LYS A 12 1.79 -13.79 -8.54
N LYS A 13 0.83 -13.12 -7.89
CA LYS A 13 0.72 -11.64 -7.87
C LYS A 13 1.94 -10.99 -7.24
N LYS A 14 2.48 -11.58 -6.18
CA LYS A 14 3.67 -11.08 -5.47
C LYS A 14 4.99 -11.48 -6.17
N GLY A 15 4.94 -12.33 -7.20
CA GLY A 15 6.13 -12.78 -7.93
C GLY A 15 7.05 -13.73 -7.14
N VAL A 16 6.52 -14.42 -6.12
CA VAL A 16 7.30 -15.30 -5.23
C VAL A 16 6.90 -16.76 -5.38
N SER A 17 7.84 -17.67 -5.15
CA SER A 17 7.57 -19.12 -5.16
C SER A 17 7.11 -19.62 -3.79
N PHE A 18 6.40 -20.74 -3.74
CA PHE A 18 6.00 -21.37 -2.47
C PHE A 18 7.19 -21.72 -1.58
N LYS A 19 8.28 -22.21 -2.16
CA LYS A 19 9.52 -22.49 -1.41
C LYS A 19 10.08 -21.23 -0.75
N GLN A 20 9.99 -20.09 -1.44
CA GLN A 20 10.45 -18.82 -0.88
C GLN A 20 9.54 -18.36 0.26
N ILE A 21 8.23 -18.45 0.10
CA ILE A 21 7.27 -18.11 1.17
C ILE A 21 7.50 -19.01 2.39
N GLU A 22 7.67 -20.32 2.17
CA GLU A 22 7.97 -21.27 3.25
C GLU A 22 9.25 -20.89 3.99
N LYS A 23 10.31 -20.49 3.27
CA LYS A 23 11.55 -20.02 3.88
C LYS A 23 11.36 -18.72 4.67
N GLU A 24 10.66 -17.74 4.12
CA GLU A 24 10.43 -16.43 4.75
C GLU A 24 9.56 -16.53 6.01
N LEU A 25 8.60 -17.47 6.02
CA LEU A 25 7.74 -17.72 7.18
C LEU A 25 8.26 -18.83 8.11
N ASN A 26 9.44 -19.39 7.83
CA ASN A 26 10.05 -20.49 8.57
C ASN A 26 9.15 -21.73 8.69
N TYR A 27 8.54 -22.13 7.57
CA TYR A 27 7.68 -23.29 7.45
C TYR A 27 8.48 -24.53 7.04
N PRO A 28 8.08 -25.74 7.47
CA PRO A 28 8.63 -26.96 6.90
C PRO A 28 8.42 -27.00 5.39
N THR A 29 9.36 -27.60 4.68
CA THR A 29 9.30 -27.75 3.21
C THR A 29 8.00 -28.44 2.79
N ASN A 30 7.41 -27.96 1.68
CA ASN A 30 6.15 -28.45 1.10
C ASN A 30 4.89 -28.23 1.96
N THR A 31 4.96 -27.46 3.04
CA THR A 31 3.79 -27.10 3.85
C THR A 31 2.68 -26.47 3.00
N LEU A 32 3.01 -25.54 2.11
CA LEU A 32 2.00 -24.84 1.29
C LEU A 32 1.36 -25.78 0.25
N TYR A 33 2.12 -26.75 -0.26
CA TYR A 33 1.59 -27.76 -1.20
C TYR A 33 0.61 -28.73 -0.54
N ASN A 34 0.75 -28.99 0.76
CA ASN A 34 -0.14 -29.87 1.51
C ASN A 34 -1.56 -29.31 1.64
N TYR A 35 -1.74 -28.00 1.47
CA TYR A 35 -3.06 -27.37 1.54
C TYR A 35 -3.97 -27.68 0.34
N LYS A 36 -3.51 -28.47 -0.64
CA LYS A 36 -4.37 -29.09 -1.65
C LYS A 36 -5.40 -30.05 -1.06
N SER A 37 -5.04 -30.73 0.04
CA SER A 37 -5.84 -31.80 0.65
C SER A 37 -5.99 -31.67 2.16
N LYS A 38 -5.40 -30.64 2.77
CA LYS A 38 -5.45 -30.37 4.21
C LYS A 38 -5.83 -28.93 4.48
N ASP A 39 -6.51 -28.72 5.60
CA ASP A 39 -6.81 -27.38 6.07
C ASP A 39 -5.63 -26.77 6.83
N PRO A 40 -5.37 -25.45 6.69
CA PRO A 40 -4.40 -24.74 7.51
C PRO A 40 -4.88 -24.61 8.95
N SER A 41 -3.93 -24.49 9.89
CA SER A 41 -4.28 -24.11 11.27
C SER A 41 -4.66 -22.63 11.34
N GLY A 42 -5.37 -22.23 12.39
CA GLY A 42 -5.70 -20.81 12.64
C GLY A 42 -4.46 -19.91 12.68
N GLN A 43 -3.35 -20.39 13.26
CA GLN A 43 -2.08 -19.67 13.25
C GLN A 43 -1.54 -19.46 11.83
N ARG A 44 -1.59 -20.49 10.98
CA ARG A 44 -1.13 -20.40 9.58
C ARG A 44 -1.97 -19.43 8.75
N LEU A 45 -3.27 -19.38 9.02
CA LEU A 45 -4.15 -18.39 8.40
C LEU A 45 -3.72 -16.96 8.73
N ILE A 46 -3.44 -16.67 10.01
CA ILE A 46 -3.00 -15.34 10.47
C ILE A 46 -1.65 -14.96 9.85
N GLU A 47 -0.68 -15.88 9.86
CA GLU A 47 0.66 -15.64 9.31
C GLU A 47 0.59 -15.35 7.79
N LEU A 48 -0.17 -16.16 7.04
CA LEU A 48 -0.35 -15.97 5.61
C LEU A 48 -1.17 -14.71 5.30
N SER A 49 -2.18 -14.38 6.11
CA SER A 49 -2.99 -13.17 5.93
C SER A 49 -2.12 -11.91 6.09
N LYS A 50 -1.25 -11.89 7.10
CA LYS A 50 -0.26 -10.82 7.30
C LYS A 50 0.75 -10.77 6.15
N TYR A 51 1.31 -11.91 5.76
CA TYR A 51 2.31 -12.00 4.70
C TYR A 51 1.83 -11.45 3.35
N PHE A 52 0.56 -11.72 3.02
CA PHE A 52 -0.06 -11.29 1.76
C PHE A 52 -0.84 -9.98 1.88
N GLY A 53 -1.03 -9.43 3.08
CA GLY A 53 -1.82 -8.20 3.29
C GLY A 53 -3.30 -8.36 2.96
N VAL A 54 -3.87 -9.54 3.20
CA VAL A 54 -5.28 -9.86 2.95
C VAL A 54 -5.96 -10.31 4.23
N SER A 55 -7.29 -10.29 4.28
CA SER A 55 -8.02 -10.86 5.41
C SER A 55 -7.98 -12.39 5.44
N ILE A 56 -8.24 -12.97 6.62
CA ILE A 56 -8.43 -14.42 6.75
C ILE A 56 -9.70 -14.88 6.01
N ASP A 57 -10.75 -14.06 6.03
CA ASP A 57 -12.01 -14.36 5.32
C ASP A 57 -11.80 -14.43 3.79
N PHE A 58 -10.91 -13.60 3.24
CA PHE A 58 -10.46 -13.71 1.86
C PHE A 58 -9.76 -15.04 1.62
N LEU A 59 -8.78 -15.41 2.46
CA LEU A 59 -8.05 -16.68 2.31
C LEU A 59 -9.00 -17.89 2.34
N LEU A 60 -9.99 -17.86 3.22
CA LEU A 60 -11.01 -18.91 3.34
C LEU A 60 -12.09 -18.85 2.25
N GLY A 61 -12.08 -17.83 1.38
CA GLY A 61 -13.03 -17.65 0.30
C GLY A 61 -14.44 -17.27 0.75
N ARG A 62 -14.57 -16.66 1.94
CA ARG A 62 -15.83 -16.11 2.45
C ARG A 62 -16.17 -14.77 1.79
N LYS A 63 -15.16 -14.05 1.27
CA LYS A 63 -15.29 -12.79 0.52
C LYS A 63 -14.23 -12.71 -0.58
N ASP A 64 -14.57 -12.00 -1.66
CA ASP A 64 -13.73 -11.95 -2.87
C ASP A 64 -12.76 -10.77 -2.94
N ASN A 65 -12.94 -9.73 -2.11
CA ASN A 65 -12.01 -8.60 -2.06
C ASN A 65 -11.87 -8.06 -0.64
N GLU A 66 -10.72 -8.31 0.01
CA GLU A 66 -10.42 -7.78 1.35
C GLU A 66 -8.91 -7.60 1.55
N LEU A 67 -8.33 -6.64 0.82
CA LEU A 67 -7.05 -6.08 1.24
C LEU A 67 -7.19 -5.51 2.66
N VAL A 68 -6.15 -5.68 3.47
CA VAL A 68 -6.09 -5.13 4.84
C VAL A 68 -4.76 -4.43 5.08
N GLY A 69 -4.74 -3.56 6.09
CA GLY A 69 -3.53 -2.87 6.53
C GLY A 69 -2.81 -2.16 5.38
N LEU A 70 -1.50 -2.41 5.25
CA LEU A 70 -0.66 -1.76 4.24
C LEU A 70 -1.12 -2.02 2.80
N GLY A 71 -1.66 -3.21 2.51
CA GLY A 71 -2.18 -3.53 1.18
C GLY A 71 -3.37 -2.63 0.80
N LYS A 72 -4.29 -2.44 1.75
CA LYS A 72 -5.45 -1.56 1.56
C LYS A 72 -5.04 -0.09 1.43
N PHE A 73 -4.02 0.32 2.18
CA PHE A 73 -3.44 1.66 2.07
C PHE A 73 -2.89 1.93 0.68
N ILE A 74 -2.04 1.04 0.17
CA ILE A 74 -1.39 1.19 -1.14
C ILE A 74 -2.44 1.25 -2.25
N ASP A 75 -3.44 0.38 -2.20
CA ASP A 75 -4.52 0.33 -3.20
C ASP A 75 -5.33 1.63 -3.21
N GLU A 76 -5.76 2.11 -2.03
CA GLU A 76 -6.50 3.36 -1.92
C GLU A 76 -5.66 4.58 -2.31
N LEU A 77 -4.37 4.58 -1.98
CA LEU A 77 -3.43 5.63 -2.38
C LEU A 77 -3.27 5.67 -3.90
N ASN A 78 -3.06 4.52 -4.56
CA ASN A 78 -2.97 4.45 -6.02
C ASN A 78 -4.23 5.01 -6.70
N ARG A 79 -5.40 4.56 -6.24
CA ARG A 79 -6.70 4.99 -6.77
C ARG A 79 -6.87 6.50 -6.65
N ARG A 80 -6.64 7.06 -5.46
CA ARG A 80 -6.75 8.50 -5.21
C ARG A 80 -5.70 9.30 -5.96
N TYR A 81 -4.51 8.75 -6.12
CA TYR A 81 -3.45 9.41 -6.87
C TYR A 81 -3.91 9.68 -8.30
N ASP A 82 -4.43 8.66 -8.99
CA ASP A 82 -4.92 8.79 -10.36
C ASP A 82 -6.11 9.76 -10.46
N ASP A 83 -7.04 9.71 -9.51
CA ASP A 83 -8.22 10.57 -9.51
C ASP A 83 -7.87 12.06 -9.22
N VAL A 84 -6.96 12.30 -8.27
CA VAL A 84 -6.72 13.64 -7.71
C VAL A 84 -5.61 14.39 -8.43
N ILE A 85 -4.50 13.73 -8.76
CA ILE A 85 -3.34 14.37 -9.39
C ILE A 85 -3.71 14.94 -10.76
N SER A 86 -4.53 14.22 -11.53
CA SER A 86 -5.02 14.69 -12.82
C SER A 86 -5.88 15.95 -12.69
N LEU A 87 -6.56 16.17 -11.56
CA LEU A 87 -7.46 17.30 -11.34
C LEU A 87 -6.78 18.48 -10.62
N SER A 88 -5.93 18.23 -9.64
CA SER A 88 -5.34 19.26 -8.76
C SER A 88 -4.24 20.08 -9.43
N PHE A 89 -3.50 19.49 -10.38
CA PHE A 89 -2.36 20.15 -11.01
C PHE A 89 -2.71 21.25 -12.00
N MET A 90 -3.97 21.35 -12.42
CA MET A 90 -4.35 22.38 -13.38
C MET A 90 -4.23 23.80 -12.79
N ASN A 91 -4.17 23.97 -11.45
CA ASN A 91 -4.22 25.30 -10.81
C ASN A 91 -3.41 25.49 -9.51
N SER A 92 -2.59 24.53 -9.07
CA SER A 92 -1.88 24.58 -7.77
C SER A 92 -0.44 25.05 -7.89
N ASP A 93 0.05 25.83 -6.91
CA ASP A 93 1.48 26.11 -6.70
C ASP A 93 2.18 24.93 -6.01
N PHE A 94 3.51 25.00 -5.81
CA PHE A 94 4.30 23.94 -5.19
C PHE A 94 3.75 23.50 -3.82
N PHE A 95 3.31 24.47 -3.00
CA PHE A 95 2.84 24.19 -1.65
C PHE A 95 1.46 23.52 -1.67
N GLY A 96 0.54 24.04 -2.49
CA GLY A 96 -0.76 23.43 -2.73
C GLY A 96 -0.61 22.00 -3.24
N PHE A 97 0.38 21.76 -4.12
CA PHE A 97 0.66 20.42 -4.60
C PHE A 97 1.12 19.47 -3.47
N CYS A 98 2.05 19.91 -2.62
CA CYS A 98 2.50 19.11 -1.47
C CYS A 98 1.34 18.79 -0.50
N ILE A 99 0.45 19.75 -0.25
CA ILE A 99 -0.73 19.56 0.60
C ILE A 99 -1.65 18.49 0.00
N VAL A 100 -1.89 18.53 -1.30
CA VAL A 100 -2.76 17.55 -1.96
C VAL A 100 -2.20 16.13 -1.80
N ILE A 101 -0.90 15.93 -2.00
CA ILE A 101 -0.27 14.61 -1.81
C ILE A 101 -0.43 14.14 -0.35
N GLU A 102 -0.20 15.03 0.60
CA GLU A 102 -0.37 14.71 2.01
C GLU A 102 -1.82 14.34 2.34
N GLU A 103 -2.78 15.10 1.83
CA GLU A 103 -4.20 14.86 2.07
C GLU A 103 -4.66 13.52 1.47
N ILE A 104 -4.22 13.17 0.24
CA ILE A 104 -4.56 11.86 -0.33
C ILE A 104 -3.94 10.73 0.49
N ALA A 105 -2.69 10.89 0.95
CA ALA A 105 -2.02 9.88 1.75
C ALA A 105 -2.68 9.68 3.11
N LEU A 106 -2.99 10.76 3.83
CA LEU A 106 -3.69 10.71 5.11
C LEU A 106 -5.09 10.09 4.96
N ASN A 107 -5.83 10.43 3.90
CA ASN A 107 -7.14 9.84 3.65
C ASN A 107 -7.05 8.34 3.35
N SER A 108 -6.07 7.91 2.56
CA SER A 108 -5.79 6.49 2.32
C SER A 108 -5.42 5.75 3.60
N LEU A 109 -4.59 6.38 4.44
CA LEU A 109 -4.17 5.81 5.71
C LEU A 109 -5.36 5.64 6.66
N ARG A 110 -6.24 6.65 6.74
CA ARG A 110 -7.48 6.60 7.52
C ARG A 110 -8.38 5.45 7.09
N ILE A 111 -8.52 5.22 5.79
CA ILE A 111 -9.33 4.12 5.24
C ILE A 111 -8.71 2.75 5.58
N ALA A 112 -7.39 2.66 5.56
CA ALA A 112 -6.66 1.43 5.83
C ALA A 112 -6.62 1.06 7.31
N LEU A 113 -6.40 2.04 8.20
CA LEU A 113 -6.35 1.84 9.64
C LEU A 113 -7.74 1.79 10.30
N GLY A 114 -8.75 2.45 9.72
CA GLY A 114 -10.09 2.49 10.27
C GLY A 114 -10.10 3.03 11.71
N THR A 115 -10.60 2.24 12.65
CA THR A 115 -10.65 2.60 14.08
C THR A 115 -9.28 2.71 14.74
N ASN A 116 -8.22 2.18 14.11
CA ASN A 116 -6.85 2.29 14.63
C ASN A 116 -6.18 3.63 14.27
N MET A 117 -6.84 4.50 13.50
CA MET A 117 -6.33 5.84 13.21
C MET A 117 -6.45 6.73 14.46
N THR A 118 -5.33 7.26 14.96
CA THR A 118 -5.31 8.18 16.12
C THR A 118 -4.78 9.56 15.77
N SER A 119 -5.01 10.54 16.64
CA SER A 119 -4.45 11.91 16.52
C SER A 119 -2.93 11.91 16.48
N GLU A 120 -2.29 11.02 17.25
CA GLU A 120 -0.84 10.88 17.31
C GLU A 120 -0.30 10.38 15.96
N ILE A 121 -0.95 9.36 15.38
CA ILE A 121 -0.59 8.84 14.05
C ILE A 121 -0.74 9.93 12.98
N ILE A 122 -1.83 10.71 13.01
CA ILE A 122 -2.04 11.82 12.06
C ILE A 122 -0.89 12.82 12.18
N SER A 123 -0.59 13.28 13.41
CA SER A 123 0.46 14.27 13.64
C SER A 123 1.85 13.76 13.25
N GLU A 124 2.16 12.50 13.58
CA GLU A 124 3.43 11.88 13.23
C GLU A 124 3.55 11.72 11.70
N TYR A 125 2.50 11.23 11.04
CA TYR A 125 2.48 11.05 9.59
C TYR A 125 2.67 12.37 8.84
N SER A 126 1.94 13.41 9.22
CA SER A 126 2.08 14.76 8.66
C SER A 126 3.48 15.32 8.86
N SER A 127 4.05 15.18 10.05
CA SER A 127 5.41 15.69 10.32
C SER A 127 6.51 14.94 9.54
N THR A 128 6.29 13.69 9.17
CA THR A 128 7.18 12.95 8.25
C THR A 128 7.06 13.36 6.78
N GLY A 129 6.18 14.30 6.45
CA GLY A 129 5.91 14.79 5.09
C GLY A 129 7.05 15.54 4.39
N PHE A 130 8.15 15.84 5.09
CA PHE A 130 9.32 16.48 4.49
C PHE A 130 9.90 15.69 3.30
N LYS A 131 9.77 14.34 3.30
CA LYS A 131 10.24 13.49 2.20
C LYS A 131 9.55 13.80 0.86
N ARG A 132 8.25 14.14 0.91
CA ARG A 132 7.48 14.58 -0.27
C ARG A 132 8.08 15.85 -0.86
N GLN A 133 8.48 16.77 0.02
CA GLN A 133 9.04 18.07 -0.35
C GLN A 133 10.44 17.93 -0.96
N GLU A 134 11.26 16.99 -0.48
CA GLU A 134 12.64 16.80 -0.98
C GLU A 134 12.66 16.47 -2.48
N TYR A 135 11.92 15.45 -2.92
CA TYR A 135 11.89 15.08 -4.33
C TYR A 135 11.28 16.17 -5.22
N LEU A 136 10.17 16.76 -4.77
CA LEU A 136 9.46 17.80 -5.52
C LEU A 136 10.19 19.13 -5.55
N SER A 137 11.05 19.42 -4.56
CA SER A 137 11.79 20.67 -4.49
C SER A 137 12.68 20.89 -5.71
N ASN A 138 13.16 19.81 -6.33
CA ASN A 138 13.92 19.86 -7.59
C ASN A 138 13.11 20.44 -8.77
N PHE A 139 11.78 20.44 -8.65
CA PHE A 139 10.85 20.90 -9.68
C PHE A 139 10.08 22.16 -9.26
N LYS A 140 10.43 22.76 -8.10
CA LYS A 140 9.64 23.81 -7.48
C LYS A 140 9.41 24.99 -8.40
N GLU A 141 10.47 25.53 -9.00
CA GLU A 141 10.38 26.69 -9.91
C GLU A 141 9.46 26.37 -11.11
N GLN A 142 9.61 25.19 -11.72
CA GLN A 142 8.78 24.84 -12.88
C GLN A 142 7.31 24.61 -12.51
N ILE A 143 7.04 24.12 -11.29
CA ILE A 143 5.68 23.97 -10.76
C ILE A 143 5.07 25.36 -10.49
N ASP A 144 5.79 26.25 -9.79
CA ASP A 144 5.31 27.57 -9.42
C ASP A 144 5.04 28.44 -10.67
N ASP A 145 5.91 28.36 -11.68
CA ASP A 145 5.76 29.07 -12.96
C ASP A 145 4.84 28.34 -13.97
N LYS A 146 4.27 27.19 -13.57
CA LYS A 146 3.35 26.36 -14.38
C LYS A 146 3.94 25.90 -15.72
N THR A 147 5.27 25.79 -15.80
CA THR A 147 5.99 25.34 -17.00
C THR A 147 6.17 23.83 -17.06
N LEU A 148 5.90 23.13 -15.95
CA LEU A 148 5.94 21.66 -15.85
C LEU A 148 4.64 21.14 -15.24
N LYS A 149 3.96 20.23 -15.96
CA LYS A 149 2.75 19.55 -15.48
C LYS A 149 3.11 18.31 -14.67
N ALA A 150 2.19 17.87 -13.81
CA ALA A 150 2.30 16.63 -13.01
C ALA A 150 2.86 15.43 -13.78
N LEU A 151 2.25 15.16 -14.93
CA LEU A 151 2.49 13.98 -15.74
C LEU A 151 3.84 14.04 -16.46
N GLU A 152 4.48 15.20 -16.45
CA GLU A 152 5.80 15.45 -17.05
C GLU A 152 6.92 15.31 -16.00
N ILE A 153 6.58 15.29 -14.70
CA ILE A 153 7.57 15.06 -13.64
C ILE A 153 8.03 13.58 -13.69
N PRO A 154 9.33 13.30 -13.91
CA PRO A 154 9.82 11.94 -14.16
C PRO A 154 9.63 11.00 -12.98
N HIS A 155 8.88 9.91 -13.16
CA HIS A 155 8.59 8.90 -12.12
C HIS A 155 7.86 9.46 -10.89
N LEU A 156 7.09 10.53 -11.05
CA LEU A 156 6.41 11.20 -9.93
C LEU A 156 5.53 10.23 -9.15
N LYS A 157 4.65 9.49 -9.84
CA LYS A 157 3.71 8.56 -9.19
C LYS A 157 4.46 7.48 -8.43
N GLU A 158 5.40 6.79 -9.07
CA GLU A 158 6.16 5.70 -8.46
C GLU A 158 6.95 6.20 -7.24
N THR A 159 7.58 7.37 -7.34
CA THR A 159 8.36 7.96 -6.26
C THR A 159 7.51 8.29 -5.05
N ILE A 160 6.37 8.97 -5.26
CA ILE A 160 5.45 9.32 -4.16
C ILE A 160 4.89 8.07 -3.50
N LEU A 161 4.39 7.11 -4.28
CA LEU A 161 3.81 5.88 -3.75
C LEU A 161 4.80 5.09 -2.90
N GLU A 162 6.06 4.95 -3.34
CA GLU A 162 7.05 4.18 -2.61
C GLU A 162 7.48 4.89 -1.32
N GLN A 163 7.60 6.23 -1.33
CA GLN A 163 7.87 7.03 -0.13
C GLN A 163 6.73 6.90 0.89
N GLU A 164 5.49 7.10 0.47
CA GLU A 164 4.31 7.01 1.35
C GLU A 164 4.16 5.59 1.92
N LYS A 165 4.38 4.56 1.11
CA LYS A 165 4.40 3.16 1.56
C LYS A 165 5.45 2.92 2.64
N GLN A 166 6.66 3.44 2.49
CA GLN A 166 7.71 3.31 3.50
C GLN A 166 7.31 4.00 4.80
N ILE A 167 6.78 5.22 4.73
CA ILE A 167 6.30 5.97 5.91
C ILE A 167 5.16 5.22 6.59
N ALA A 168 4.18 4.74 5.82
CA ALA A 168 2.97 4.13 6.35
C ALA A 168 3.20 2.73 6.93
N SER A 169 4.21 2.00 6.45
CA SER A 169 4.47 0.60 6.82
C SER A 169 4.54 0.36 8.33
N LYS A 170 5.09 1.30 9.11
CA LYS A 170 5.25 1.17 10.57
C LYS A 170 3.92 1.20 11.35
N TYR A 171 2.83 1.68 10.75
CA TYR A 171 1.52 1.73 11.41
C TYR A 171 0.69 0.46 11.21
N PHE A 172 1.19 -0.49 10.40
CA PHE A 172 0.51 -1.75 10.11
C PHE A 172 1.32 -2.91 10.70
N VAL A 173 0.96 -3.35 11.92
CA VAL A 173 1.61 -4.43 12.69
C VAL A 173 0.67 -5.63 12.87
#